data_AF-A0A150GTR1-F1
#
_entry.id   AF-A0A150GTR1-F1
#
_cell.length_a   1.000
_cell.length_b   1.000
_cell.length_c   1.000
_cell.angle_alpha   90.00
_cell.angle_beta   90.00
_cell.angle_gamma   90.00
#
_symmetry.space_group_name_H-M   'P 1'
#
loop_
_entity.id
_entity.type
_entity.pdbx_description
1 polymer ?
#
loop_
_entity_poly.entity_id
_entity_poly.type
_entity_poly.pdbx_seq_one_letter_code
_entity_poly.pdbx_strand_id
1 'polypeptide(L)'
;MPNPSPAVLDRRGALLGALAVFAGAAVDPAQAGVLDGTVEWWKGRKRANSAKLIAPIKVAQQRLEAASAMLANGSGSAVDVLQLVRASSLNCYLFEALPGDSIETRASLVTQSSGLSDPCTFRIVVKNAVDFASPADKERGAELLSSLILAYQKLDSELEAAALDGATSSAAGKATAQLSATLQLAYQVEGFVKEMLLVA
;
A
#
# COMPACT_ATOMS: atom_id res chain seq x y z
N MET A 1 -41.97 -42.58 3.20
CA MET A 1 -41.10 -41.85 2.26
C MET A 1 -41.17 -40.37 2.60
N PRO A 2 -40.07 -39.61 2.57
CA PRO A 2 -38.92 -39.68 3.47
C PRO A 2 -38.89 -38.51 4.48
N ASN A 3 -38.30 -38.80 5.64
CA ASN A 3 -37.96 -37.90 6.74
C ASN A 3 -36.66 -37.15 6.39
N PRO A 4 -36.50 -35.85 6.70
CA PRO A 4 -35.25 -35.14 6.45
C PRO A 4 -34.12 -35.58 7.41
N SER A 5 -32.90 -35.71 6.86
CA SER A 5 -31.68 -36.13 7.57
C SER A 5 -31.27 -35.19 8.71
N PRO A 6 -30.66 -35.71 9.80
CA PRO A 6 -30.32 -34.95 11.01
C PRO A 6 -29.02 -34.12 10.91
N ALA A 7 -28.44 -33.95 9.73
CA ALA A 7 -27.08 -33.40 9.58
C ALA A 7 -26.97 -31.86 9.64
N VAL A 8 -28.05 -31.12 9.89
CA VAL A 8 -28.06 -29.64 9.79
C VAL A 8 -27.99 -28.93 11.15
N LEU A 9 -28.21 -29.62 12.27
CA LEU A 9 -28.30 -28.98 13.60
C LEU A 9 -26.99 -28.89 14.38
N ASP A 10 -25.93 -29.60 13.99
CA ASP A 10 -24.72 -29.73 14.82
C ASP A 10 -23.60 -28.69 14.53
N ARG A 11 -23.75 -27.90 13.46
CA ARG A 11 -22.69 -26.94 13.05
C ARG A 11 -22.75 -25.57 13.75
N ARG A 12 -23.82 -25.25 14.47
CA ARG A 12 -23.99 -23.95 15.13
C ARG A 12 -23.61 -23.94 16.61
N GLY A 13 -23.46 -25.09 17.25
CA GLY A 13 -23.03 -25.19 18.66
C GLY A 13 -21.53 -25.04 18.88
N ALA A 14 -20.70 -25.40 17.89
CA ALA A 14 -19.24 -25.41 18.05
C ALA A 14 -18.56 -24.05 17.90
N LEU A 15 -19.24 -23.04 17.33
CA LEU A 15 -18.67 -21.70 17.10
C LEU A 15 -18.82 -20.74 18.29
N LEU A 16 -19.66 -21.07 19.27
CA LEU A 16 -19.90 -20.20 20.44
C LEU A 16 -19.01 -20.52 21.64
N GLY A 17 -18.24 -21.62 21.59
CA GLY A 17 -17.26 -21.96 22.65
C GLY A 17 -15.92 -21.21 22.55
N ALA A 18 -15.63 -20.56 21.42
CA ALA A 18 -14.32 -19.94 21.17
C ALA A 18 -14.19 -18.48 21.62
N LEU A 19 -15.27 -17.85 22.12
CA LEU A 19 -15.29 -16.42 22.46
C LEU A 19 -15.30 -16.10 23.96
N ALA A 20 -15.16 -17.12 24.84
CA ALA A 20 -15.26 -16.94 26.29
C ALA A 20 -13.92 -17.02 27.05
N VAL A 21 -12.79 -16.66 26.42
CA VAL A 21 -11.48 -16.60 27.11
C VAL A 21 -10.83 -15.22 26.95
N PHE A 22 -11.57 -14.17 27.34
CA PHE A 22 -11.00 -12.85 27.64
C PHE A 22 -11.67 -12.27 28.89
N ALA A 23 -11.77 -13.08 29.95
CA ALA A 23 -12.00 -12.57 31.30
C ALA A 23 -10.69 -12.80 32.06
N GLY A 24 -10.08 -11.71 32.51
CA GLY A 24 -8.69 -11.65 32.95
C GLY A 24 -8.29 -12.73 33.94
N ALA A 25 -7.19 -13.41 33.62
CA ALA A 25 -6.42 -14.20 34.56
C ALA A 25 -4.94 -14.04 34.19
N ALA A 26 -4.10 -13.91 35.20
CA ALA A 26 -2.66 -13.73 35.09
C ALA A 26 -2.04 -14.68 34.06
N VAL A 27 -1.18 -14.13 33.20
CA VAL A 27 -0.56 -14.87 32.09
C VAL A 27 0.34 -15.96 32.67
N ASP A 28 -0.08 -17.20 32.52
CA ASP A 28 0.66 -18.39 32.90
C ASP A 28 1.91 -18.50 31.98
N PRO A 29 3.14 -18.74 32.49
CA PRO A 29 4.34 -18.89 31.65
C PRO A 29 4.22 -19.99 30.59
N ALA A 30 3.28 -20.94 30.74
CA ALA A 30 2.95 -21.93 29.72
C ALA A 30 2.27 -21.33 28.46
N GLN A 31 1.58 -20.19 28.56
CA GLN A 31 0.96 -19.50 27.42
C GLN A 31 1.97 -18.65 26.64
N ALA A 32 3.07 -18.23 27.25
CA ALA A 32 4.14 -17.50 26.57
C ALA A 32 4.78 -18.34 25.44
N GLY A 33 4.96 -19.65 25.64
CA GLY A 33 5.47 -20.56 24.60
C GLY A 33 4.48 -20.84 23.45
N VAL A 34 3.17 -20.73 23.70
CA VAL A 34 2.14 -20.86 22.66
C VAL A 34 2.04 -19.59 21.81
N LEU A 35 2.24 -18.43 22.42
CA LEU A 35 2.32 -17.14 21.71
C LEU A 35 3.60 -17.06 20.86
N ASP A 36 4.73 -17.57 21.35
CA ASP A 36 5.99 -17.59 20.60
C ASP A 36 5.88 -18.49 19.35
N GLY A 37 5.33 -19.71 19.50
CA GLY A 37 5.08 -20.61 18.37
C GLY A 37 4.08 -20.06 17.35
N THR A 38 3.10 -19.26 17.78
CA THR A 38 2.13 -18.63 16.86
C THR A 38 2.73 -17.42 16.13
N VAL A 39 3.55 -16.61 16.80
CA VAL A 39 4.28 -15.49 16.17
C VAL A 39 5.25 -16.01 15.10
N GLU A 40 6.02 -17.06 15.40
CA GLU A 40 6.92 -17.68 14.42
C GLU A 40 6.17 -18.33 13.25
N TRP A 41 5.01 -18.95 13.51
CA TRP A 41 4.14 -19.44 12.44
C TRP A 41 3.62 -18.31 11.52
N TRP A 42 3.22 -17.17 12.09
CA TRP A 42 2.76 -16.00 11.33
C TRP A 42 3.89 -15.36 10.52
N LYS A 43 5.08 -15.24 11.10
CA LYS A 43 6.31 -14.81 10.42
C LYS A 43 6.63 -15.74 9.25
N GLY A 44 6.54 -17.06 9.43
CA GLY A 44 6.71 -18.06 8.37
C GLY A 44 5.71 -17.86 7.21
N ARG A 45 4.43 -17.60 7.51
CA ARG A 45 3.42 -17.31 6.48
C ARG A 45 3.67 -16.00 5.75
N LYS A 46 4.14 -14.99 6.46
CA LYS A 46 4.46 -13.67 5.93
C LYS A 46 5.64 -13.74 4.96
N ARG A 47 6.70 -14.49 5.31
CA ARG A 47 7.81 -14.84 4.40
C ARG A 47 7.30 -15.58 3.16
N ALA A 48 6.46 -16.58 3.33
CA ALA A 48 5.90 -17.35 2.21
C ALA A 48 5.00 -16.52 1.27
N ASN A 49 4.39 -15.44 1.75
CA ASN A 49 3.58 -14.52 0.95
C ASN A 49 4.29 -13.19 0.62
N SER A 50 5.58 -13.07 0.90
CA SER A 50 6.38 -11.85 0.69
C SER A 50 6.27 -11.30 -0.72
N ALA A 51 6.26 -12.17 -1.73
CA ALA A 51 6.08 -11.78 -3.13
C ALA A 51 4.77 -11.01 -3.37
N LYS A 52 3.68 -11.36 -2.68
CA LYS A 52 2.38 -10.66 -2.80
C LYS A 52 2.40 -9.28 -2.16
N LEU A 53 3.20 -9.08 -1.11
CA LEU A 53 3.37 -7.78 -0.46
C LEU A 53 4.26 -6.85 -1.32
N ILE A 54 5.25 -7.41 -2.00
CA ILE A 54 6.18 -6.64 -2.85
C ILE A 54 5.59 -6.32 -4.23
N ALA A 55 4.71 -7.19 -4.77
CA ALA A 55 4.19 -7.03 -6.13
C ALA A 55 3.55 -5.65 -6.42
N PRO A 56 2.71 -5.08 -5.55
CA PRO A 56 2.16 -3.74 -5.78
C PRO A 56 3.23 -2.65 -5.86
N ILE A 57 4.28 -2.74 -5.02
CA ILE A 57 5.40 -1.78 -5.03
C ILE A 57 6.15 -1.85 -6.36
N LYS A 58 6.40 -3.06 -6.87
CA LYS A 58 7.05 -3.24 -8.18
C LYS A 58 6.22 -2.68 -9.33
N VAL A 59 4.90 -2.87 -9.30
CA VAL A 59 4.01 -2.27 -10.31
C VAL A 59 4.07 -0.75 -10.24
N ALA A 60 4.10 -0.16 -9.04
CA ALA A 60 4.27 1.27 -8.88
C ALA A 60 5.61 1.77 -9.45
N GLN A 61 6.72 1.09 -9.16
CA GLN A 61 8.04 1.42 -9.71
C GLN A 61 8.05 1.34 -11.23
N GLN A 62 7.52 0.27 -11.83
CA GLN A 62 7.43 0.12 -13.29
C GLN A 62 6.64 1.25 -13.95
N ARG A 63 5.56 1.70 -13.31
CA ARG A 63 4.77 2.85 -13.79
C ARG A 63 5.57 4.16 -13.71
N LEU A 64 6.32 4.38 -12.62
CA LEU A 64 7.21 5.54 -12.49
C LEU A 64 8.35 5.49 -13.51
N GLU A 65 8.95 4.33 -13.77
CA GLU A 65 9.97 4.13 -14.80
C GLU A 65 9.43 4.45 -16.19
N ALA A 66 8.22 3.96 -16.51
CA ALA A 66 7.55 4.26 -17.77
C ALA A 66 7.22 5.76 -17.90
N ALA A 67 6.75 6.41 -16.82
CA ALA A 67 6.52 7.86 -16.79
C ALA A 67 7.84 8.64 -16.99
N SER A 68 8.94 8.18 -16.39
CA SER A 68 10.27 8.74 -16.61
C SER A 68 10.70 8.63 -18.07
N ALA A 69 10.47 7.48 -18.68
CA ALA A 69 10.82 7.24 -20.08
C ALA A 69 10.03 8.18 -21.00
N MET A 70 8.72 8.33 -20.76
CA MET A 70 7.84 9.24 -21.48
C MET A 70 8.29 10.71 -21.43
N LEU A 71 8.68 11.19 -20.25
CA LEU A 71 9.25 12.55 -20.12
C LEU A 71 10.58 12.69 -20.86
N ALA A 72 11.46 11.68 -20.77
CA ALA A 72 12.80 11.75 -21.36
C ALA A 72 12.80 11.70 -22.89
N ASN A 73 11.91 10.92 -23.50
CA ASN A 73 11.83 10.77 -24.95
C ASN A 73 10.75 11.67 -25.59
N GLY A 74 10.02 12.46 -24.79
CA GLY A 74 8.91 13.29 -25.24
C GLY A 74 7.74 12.47 -25.82
N SER A 75 7.64 11.18 -25.46
CA SER A 75 6.53 10.32 -25.89
C SER A 75 5.37 10.45 -24.93
N GLY A 76 4.21 10.85 -25.44
CA GLY A 76 3.02 11.10 -24.64
C GLY A 76 2.90 12.54 -24.15
N SER A 77 1.67 12.93 -23.82
CA SER A 77 1.34 14.23 -23.26
C SER A 77 1.68 14.28 -21.76
N ALA A 78 1.79 15.49 -21.20
CA ALA A 78 1.94 15.67 -19.75
C ALA A 78 0.77 15.02 -18.97
N VAL A 79 -0.42 14.96 -19.58
CA VAL A 79 -1.61 14.29 -19.02
C VAL A 79 -1.41 12.78 -18.93
N ASP A 80 -0.83 12.15 -19.96
CA ASP A 80 -0.57 10.70 -19.94
C ASP A 80 0.45 10.33 -18.84
N VAL A 81 1.48 11.16 -18.67
CA VAL A 81 2.48 11.00 -17.59
C VAL A 81 1.80 11.16 -16.22
N LEU A 82 0.95 12.17 -16.05
CA LEU A 82 0.22 12.43 -14.81
C LEU A 82 -0.69 11.26 -14.42
N GLN A 83 -1.44 10.70 -15.37
CA GLN A 83 -2.29 9.53 -15.12
C GLN A 83 -1.48 8.33 -14.64
N LEU A 84 -0.30 8.10 -15.23
CA LEU A 84 0.58 7.01 -14.86
C LEU A 84 1.16 7.18 -13.45
N VAL A 85 1.53 8.41 -13.07
CA VAL A 85 1.99 8.78 -11.73
C VAL A 85 0.89 8.64 -10.68
N ARG A 86 -0.33 9.10 -10.99
CA ARG A 86 -1.48 8.92 -10.09
C ARG A 86 -1.80 7.45 -9.87
N ALA A 87 -1.75 6.65 -10.93
CA ALA A 87 -1.92 5.20 -10.83
C ALA A 87 -0.79 4.52 -10.03
N SER A 88 0.46 4.99 -10.12
CA SER A 88 1.58 4.43 -9.36
C SER A 88 1.55 4.78 -7.87
N SER A 89 0.82 5.83 -7.48
CA SER A 89 0.62 6.20 -6.07
C SER A 89 -0.15 5.16 -5.25
N LEU A 90 -0.86 4.24 -5.92
CA LEU A 90 -1.70 3.20 -5.30
C LEU A 90 -2.69 3.77 -4.26
N ASN A 91 -3.34 4.88 -4.61
CA ASN A 91 -4.35 5.57 -3.81
C ASN A 91 -3.83 6.16 -2.49
N CYS A 92 -2.56 6.57 -2.45
CA CYS A 92 -1.96 7.09 -1.23
C CYS A 92 -2.16 8.58 -0.99
N TYR A 93 -2.75 9.30 -1.95
CA TYR A 93 -3.20 10.67 -1.79
C TYR A 93 -4.42 10.94 -2.67
N LEU A 94 -5.16 11.99 -2.32
CA LEU A 94 -6.28 12.50 -3.10
C LEU A 94 -5.77 13.50 -4.14
N PHE A 95 -6.31 13.42 -5.35
CA PHE A 95 -6.03 14.32 -6.46
C PHE A 95 -7.34 14.73 -7.14
N GLU A 96 -7.32 15.82 -7.88
CA GLU A 96 -8.48 16.25 -8.67
C GLU A 96 -8.64 15.37 -9.91
N ALA A 97 -9.87 14.93 -10.18
CA ALA A 97 -10.15 14.14 -11.37
C ALA A 97 -9.90 14.97 -12.63
N LEU A 98 -9.20 14.39 -13.60
CA LEU A 98 -8.99 15.03 -14.89
C LEU A 98 -10.29 15.02 -15.71
N PRO A 99 -10.47 15.96 -16.67
CA PRO A 99 -11.65 16.00 -17.53
C PRO A 99 -11.89 14.72 -18.34
N GLY A 100 -10.86 13.91 -18.55
CA GLY A 100 -10.91 12.62 -19.27
C GLY A 100 -10.97 11.38 -18.38
N ASP A 101 -11.03 11.53 -17.05
CA ASP A 101 -11.06 10.38 -16.14
C ASP A 101 -12.40 9.65 -16.18
N SER A 102 -12.34 8.32 -16.05
CA SER A 102 -13.53 7.48 -16.05
C SER A 102 -14.40 7.70 -14.81
N ILE A 103 -15.67 7.30 -14.88
CA ILE A 103 -16.61 7.39 -13.76
C ILE A 103 -16.10 6.60 -12.55
N GLU A 104 -15.39 5.49 -12.78
CA GLU A 104 -14.78 4.67 -11.74
C GLU A 104 -13.68 5.43 -10.99
N THR A 105 -12.82 6.16 -11.68
CA THR A 105 -11.77 7.00 -11.05
C THR A 105 -12.40 8.08 -10.19
N ARG A 106 -13.45 8.74 -10.70
CA ARG A 106 -14.18 9.77 -9.94
C ARG A 106 -14.88 9.19 -8.72
N ALA A 107 -15.51 8.02 -8.84
CA ALA A 107 -16.15 7.31 -7.74
C ALA A 107 -15.14 6.82 -6.69
N SER A 108 -13.96 6.38 -7.12
CA SER A 108 -12.85 6.01 -6.23
C SER A 108 -12.41 7.20 -5.39
N LEU A 109 -12.21 8.37 -6.01
CA LEU A 109 -11.83 9.61 -5.30
C LEU A 109 -12.88 10.02 -4.26
N VAL A 110 -14.18 9.92 -4.61
CA VAL A 110 -15.28 10.18 -3.66
C VAL A 110 -15.23 9.17 -2.49
N THR A 111 -15.01 7.89 -2.77
CA THR A 111 -14.94 6.86 -1.73
C THR A 111 -13.73 7.07 -0.82
N GLN A 112 -12.58 7.46 -1.36
CA GLN A 112 -11.39 7.79 -0.57
C GLN A 112 -11.62 9.01 0.34
N SER A 113 -12.40 9.99 -0.12
CA SER A 113 -12.76 11.17 0.71
C SER A 113 -13.67 10.84 1.90
N SER A 114 -14.39 9.70 1.85
CA SER A 114 -15.32 9.29 2.91
C SER A 114 -14.64 8.77 4.18
N GLY A 115 -13.33 8.49 4.14
CA GLY A 115 -12.53 8.10 5.32
C GLY A 115 -12.85 6.74 5.94
N LEU A 116 -13.73 5.95 5.34
CA LEU A 116 -14.19 4.66 5.89
C LEU A 116 -13.10 3.57 5.92
N SER A 117 -12.11 3.65 5.05
CA SER A 117 -10.96 2.77 5.02
C SER A 117 -9.74 3.51 4.49
N ASP A 118 -8.55 3.05 4.87
CA ASP A 118 -7.29 3.59 4.37
C ASP A 118 -6.98 2.96 3.00
N PRO A 119 -7.15 3.70 1.89
CA PRO A 119 -7.03 3.13 0.54
C PRO A 119 -5.56 2.97 0.12
N CYS A 120 -4.62 3.55 0.87
CA CYS A 120 -3.21 3.60 0.51
C CYS A 120 -2.56 2.22 0.58
N THR A 121 -2.28 1.64 -0.59
CA THR A 121 -1.71 0.28 -0.65
C THR A 121 -0.31 0.23 -0.05
N PHE A 122 0.53 1.26 -0.26
CA PHE A 122 1.85 1.33 0.37
C PHE A 122 1.76 1.26 1.89
N ARG A 123 0.77 1.93 2.49
CA ARG A 123 0.57 1.93 3.93
C ARG A 123 0.14 0.56 4.44
N ILE A 124 -0.75 -0.12 3.71
CA ILE A 124 -1.15 -1.50 4.03
C ILE A 124 0.07 -2.41 4.00
N VAL A 125 0.88 -2.33 2.94
CA VAL A 125 2.10 -3.16 2.80
C VAL A 125 3.10 -2.89 3.93
N VAL A 126 3.40 -1.61 4.21
CA VAL A 126 4.33 -1.23 5.28
C VAL A 126 3.84 -1.69 6.64
N LYS A 127 2.55 -1.46 6.98
CA LYS A 127 1.94 -1.96 8.24
C LYS A 127 2.13 -3.47 8.39
N ASN A 128 1.74 -4.24 7.37
CA ASN A 128 1.93 -5.69 7.36
C ASN A 128 3.42 -6.07 7.50
N ALA A 129 4.33 -5.32 6.88
CA ALA A 129 5.77 -5.56 6.96
C ALA A 129 6.33 -5.33 8.37
N VAL A 130 5.77 -4.41 9.16
CA VAL A 130 6.29 -4.05 10.49
C VAL A 130 5.49 -4.59 11.67
N ASP A 131 4.43 -5.37 11.47
CA ASP A 131 3.53 -5.84 12.55
C ASP A 131 4.27 -6.39 13.79
N PHE A 132 5.30 -7.22 13.57
CA PHE A 132 6.13 -7.84 14.60
C PHE A 132 7.53 -7.21 14.76
N ALA A 133 7.77 -6.05 14.13
CA ALA A 133 9.04 -5.36 14.20
C ALA A 133 9.14 -4.48 15.46
N SER A 134 10.35 -3.97 15.72
CA SER A 134 10.60 -3.06 16.83
C SER A 134 9.82 -1.73 16.67
N PRO A 135 9.56 -0.98 17.76
CA PRO A 135 8.96 0.36 17.65
C PRO A 135 9.75 1.30 16.73
N ALA A 136 11.09 1.20 16.73
CA ALA A 136 11.95 1.99 15.87
C ALA A 136 11.76 1.66 14.37
N ASP A 137 11.58 0.39 14.02
CA ASP A 137 11.28 0.00 12.64
C ASP A 137 9.89 0.43 12.19
N LYS A 138 8.91 0.42 13.11
CA LYS A 138 7.56 0.94 12.83
C LYS A 138 7.61 2.43 12.52
N GLU A 139 8.37 3.20 13.30
CA GLU A 139 8.59 4.63 13.08
C GLU A 139 9.31 4.90 11.76
N ARG A 140 10.44 4.21 11.50
CA ARG A 140 11.16 4.29 10.22
C ARG A 140 10.26 4.00 9.01
N GLY A 141 9.40 2.98 9.11
CA GLY A 141 8.43 2.65 8.07
C GLY A 141 7.38 3.75 7.86
N ALA A 142 6.91 4.38 8.94
CA ALA A 142 5.96 5.48 8.88
C ALA A 142 6.58 6.74 8.25
N GLU A 143 7.79 7.12 8.65
CA GLU A 143 8.52 8.27 8.09
C GLU A 143 8.81 8.10 6.60
N LEU A 144 9.26 6.91 6.20
CA LEU A 144 9.55 6.59 4.81
C LEU A 144 8.28 6.66 3.95
N LEU A 145 7.16 6.15 4.48
CA LEU A 145 5.86 6.23 3.82
C LEU A 145 5.38 7.68 3.68
N SER A 146 5.47 8.49 4.75
CA SER A 146 5.10 9.90 4.70
C SER A 146 5.94 10.66 3.67
N SER A 147 7.23 10.37 3.60
CA SER A 147 8.14 10.94 2.59
C SER A 147 7.72 10.57 1.17
N LEU A 148 7.37 9.30 0.92
CA LEU A 148 6.88 8.84 -0.37
C LEU A 148 5.57 9.54 -0.77
N ILE A 149 4.61 9.66 0.14
CA ILE A 149 3.31 10.29 -0.12
C ILE A 149 3.50 11.77 -0.49
N LEU A 150 4.32 12.49 0.28
CA LEU A 150 4.64 13.89 -0.01
C LEU A 150 5.36 14.04 -1.34
N ALA A 151 6.27 13.12 -1.68
CA ALA A 151 6.97 13.13 -2.96
C ALA A 151 6.02 12.96 -4.14
N TYR A 152 5.03 12.06 -4.01
CA TYR A 152 3.96 11.88 -4.99
C TYR A 152 3.09 13.12 -5.16
N GLN A 153 2.64 13.73 -4.06
CA GLN A 153 1.83 14.96 -4.11
C GLN A 153 2.59 16.10 -4.80
N LYS A 154 3.87 16.26 -4.47
CA LYS A 154 4.71 17.27 -5.11
C LYS A 154 4.94 16.99 -6.59
N LEU A 155 5.15 15.71 -6.96
CA LEU A 155 5.27 15.31 -8.37
C LEU A 155 4.00 15.61 -9.15
N ASP A 156 2.84 15.32 -8.58
CA ASP A 156 1.53 15.59 -9.16
C ASP A 156 1.38 17.09 -9.47
N SER A 157 1.65 17.96 -8.50
CA SER A 157 1.58 19.42 -8.68
C SER A 157 2.52 19.95 -9.76
N GLU A 158 3.75 19.44 -9.85
CA GLU A 158 4.71 19.87 -10.89
C GLU A 158 4.27 19.41 -12.28
N LEU A 159 3.67 18.22 -12.39
CA LEU A 159 3.15 17.69 -13.66
C LEU A 159 1.85 18.41 -14.09
N GLU A 160 0.97 18.74 -13.16
CA GLU A 160 -0.21 19.58 -13.43
C GLU A 160 0.19 20.97 -13.92
N ALA A 161 1.14 21.62 -13.24
CA ALA A 161 1.67 22.91 -13.68
C ALA A 161 2.28 22.82 -15.08
N ALA A 162 3.06 21.75 -15.36
CA ALA A 162 3.62 21.52 -16.69
C ALA A 162 2.55 21.26 -17.76
N ALA A 163 1.44 20.62 -17.41
CA ALA A 163 0.31 20.36 -18.32
C ALA A 163 -0.48 21.64 -18.65
N LEU A 164 -0.65 22.55 -17.69
CA LEU A 164 -1.38 23.80 -17.87
C LEU A 164 -0.56 24.89 -18.59
N ASP A 165 0.73 25.03 -18.25
CA ASP A 165 1.61 26.08 -18.78
C ASP A 165 2.23 25.74 -20.14
N GLY A 166 1.83 24.63 -20.79
CA GLY A 166 2.36 24.22 -22.09
C GLY A 166 3.82 23.79 -22.06
N ALA A 167 4.22 23.05 -21.01
CA ALA A 167 5.54 22.44 -20.83
C ALA A 167 6.72 23.37 -21.15
N THR A 168 6.85 24.47 -20.41
CA THR A 168 8.12 25.22 -20.42
C THR A 168 9.27 24.29 -19.99
N SER A 169 10.47 24.46 -20.56
CA SER A 169 11.63 23.61 -20.26
C SER A 169 11.99 23.55 -18.77
N SER A 170 11.68 24.62 -18.02
CA SER A 170 11.86 24.67 -16.56
C SER A 170 10.86 23.80 -15.81
N ALA A 171 9.59 23.74 -16.23
CA ALA A 171 8.56 22.91 -15.57
C ALA A 171 8.81 21.42 -15.84
N ALA A 172 9.16 21.07 -17.07
CA ALA A 172 9.55 19.71 -17.44
C ALA A 172 10.81 19.24 -16.68
N GLY A 173 11.80 20.11 -16.49
CA GLY A 173 12.99 19.82 -15.70
C GLY A 173 12.69 19.53 -14.22
N LYS A 174 11.80 20.32 -13.60
CA LYS A 174 11.36 20.11 -12.21
C LYS A 174 10.57 18.81 -12.06
N ALA A 175 9.61 18.55 -12.95
CA ALA A 175 8.84 17.31 -12.96
C ALA A 175 9.75 16.09 -13.11
N THR A 176 10.77 16.16 -13.97
CA THR A 176 11.76 15.07 -14.15
C THR A 176 12.57 14.82 -12.89
N ALA A 177 13.10 15.88 -12.27
CA ALA A 177 13.85 15.77 -11.02
C ALA A 177 12.99 15.20 -9.88
N GLN A 178 11.76 15.68 -9.77
CA GLN A 178 10.81 15.21 -8.75
C GLN A 178 10.37 13.77 -9.00
N LEU A 179 10.25 13.35 -10.26
CA LEU A 179 9.95 11.97 -10.62
C LEU A 179 11.07 11.03 -10.20
N SER A 180 12.32 11.41 -10.49
CA SER A 180 13.50 10.63 -10.08
C SER A 180 13.58 10.47 -8.56
N ALA A 181 13.33 11.55 -7.81
CA ALA A 181 13.28 11.49 -6.34
C ALA A 181 12.16 10.57 -5.82
N THR A 182 10.98 10.62 -6.45
CA THR A 182 9.83 9.77 -6.09
C THR A 182 10.12 8.30 -6.38
N LEU A 183 10.74 8.00 -7.51
CA LEU A 183 11.16 6.65 -7.87
C LEU A 183 12.21 6.11 -6.89
N GLN A 184 13.18 6.93 -6.48
CA GLN A 184 14.17 6.54 -5.48
C GLN A 184 13.52 6.18 -4.13
N LEU A 185 12.54 6.98 -3.66
CA LEU A 185 11.78 6.66 -2.46
C LEU A 185 10.99 5.34 -2.62
N ALA A 186 10.41 5.08 -3.79
CA ALA A 186 9.71 3.83 -4.05
C ALA A 186 10.64 2.60 -3.97
N TYR A 187 11.90 2.71 -4.42
CA TYR A 187 12.91 1.67 -4.22
C TYR A 187 13.32 1.52 -2.75
N GLN A 188 13.46 2.64 -2.01
CA GLN A 188 13.76 2.58 -0.58
C GLN A 188 12.64 1.87 0.20
N VAL A 189 11.38 2.13 -0.15
CA VAL A 189 10.22 1.43 0.45
C VAL A 189 10.26 -0.06 0.13
N GLU A 190 10.56 -0.46 -1.10
CA GLU A 190 10.73 -1.89 -1.43
C GLU A 190 11.87 -2.52 -0.62
N GLY A 191 13.01 -1.83 -0.52
CA GLY A 191 14.18 -2.28 0.24
C GLY A 191 13.84 -2.48 1.72
N PHE A 192 13.19 -1.50 2.32
CA PHE A 192 12.70 -1.56 3.69
C PHE A 192 11.73 -2.73 3.90
N VAL A 193 10.74 -2.89 3.02
CA VAL A 193 9.77 -3.98 3.13
C VAL A 193 10.46 -5.35 2.99
N LYS A 194 11.42 -5.49 2.08
CA LYS A 194 12.23 -6.72 1.97
C LYS A 194 13.04 -6.99 3.23
N GLU A 195 13.70 -5.96 3.78
CA GLU A 195 14.45 -6.05 5.04
C GLU A 195 13.54 -6.60 6.16
N MET A 196 12.37 -5.98 6.33
CA MET A 196 11.40 -6.40 7.35
C MET A 196 10.84 -7.80 7.11
N LEU A 197 10.68 -8.22 5.84
CA LEU A 197 10.19 -9.57 5.51
C LEU A 197 11.25 -10.65 5.69
N LEU A 198 12.55 -10.32 5.59
CA LEU A 198 13.63 -11.27 5.84
C LEU A 198 13.89 -11.44 7.34
N VAL A 199 13.82 -10.33 8.08
CA VAL A 199 14.05 -10.30 9.54
C VAL A 199 12.84 -10.84 10.33
N ALA A 200 11.60 -10.65 9.86
CA ALA A 200 10.38 -11.13 10.52
C ALA A 200 10.14 -12.62 10.28
#